data_AF-A0A7X3J0G4-F1
#
_entry.id   AF-A0A7X3J0G4-F1
#
_cell.length_a   1.000
_cell.length_b   1.000
_cell.length_c   1.000
_cell.angle_alpha   90.00
_cell.angle_beta   90.00
_cell.angle_gamma   90.00
#
_symmetry.space_group_name_H-M   'P 1'
#
loop_
_entity.id
_entity.type
_entity.pdbx_description
1 polymer ?
#
loop_
_entity_poly.entity_id
_entity_poly.type
_entity_poly.pdbx_seq_one_letter_code
_entity_poly.pdbx_strand_id
1 'polypeptide(L)'
;MQADTSSVQFTVKVTFAFDDVEETPRSFSRSELEDMVRRWDFSENEWACQDLLISAFPEAVSHWTAEELSEMDIVELLDKIGDQNPDMAIQMMKLLLDTAERHLQERDVAEQLLGNDLYDLCRNCAVQQKLLMHLKQDDRLARQLFRSAYVGSPQEDLLETCDWLGEPELKEKLLGLLKENPHFKGFD
;
A
#
# COMPACT_ATOMS: atom_id res chain seq x y z
N MET A 1 13.02 -52.38 62.99
CA MET A 1 12.50 -52.74 61.65
C MET A 1 11.03 -53.01 61.84
N GLN A 2 10.06 -52.32 61.25
CA GLN A 2 10.04 -51.43 60.09
C GLN A 2 8.82 -50.49 60.27
N ALA A 3 9.00 -49.20 60.00
CA ALA A 3 7.97 -48.17 60.17
C ALA A 3 7.15 -48.05 58.87
N ASP A 4 5.83 -48.16 58.97
CA ASP A 4 4.91 -47.85 57.88
C ASP A 4 4.70 -46.32 57.82
N THR A 5 5.37 -45.68 56.87
CA THR A 5 5.12 -44.30 56.48
C THR A 5 4.24 -44.30 55.23
N SER A 6 2.93 -44.08 55.39
CA SER A 6 2.04 -43.77 54.28
C SER A 6 2.33 -42.34 53.80
N SER A 7 2.96 -42.23 52.62
CA SER A 7 3.20 -40.95 51.96
C SER A 7 2.03 -40.65 51.01
N VAL A 8 1.24 -39.62 51.31
CA VAL A 8 0.17 -39.14 50.43
C VAL A 8 0.73 -37.99 49.58
N GLN A 9 0.84 -38.20 48.27
CA GLN A 9 1.21 -37.14 47.33
C GLN A 9 -0.02 -36.30 46.98
N PHE A 10 0.01 -35.01 47.30
CA PHE A 10 -0.96 -34.03 46.82
C PHE A 10 -0.49 -33.50 45.46
N THR A 11 -1.20 -33.86 44.40
CA THR A 11 -1.00 -33.26 43.07
C THR A 11 -1.92 -32.04 42.97
N VAL A 12 -1.34 -30.84 43.06
CA VAL A 12 -2.04 -29.59 42.77
C VAL A 12 -2.08 -29.42 41.25
N LYS A 13 -3.27 -29.54 40.65
CA LYS A 13 -3.51 -29.11 39.28
C LYS A 13 -3.59 -27.59 39.27
N VAL A 14 -2.57 -26.92 38.77
CA VAL A 14 -2.66 -25.51 38.39
C VAL A 14 -3.31 -25.47 37.01
N THR A 15 -4.60 -25.16 36.97
CA THR A 15 -5.27 -24.74 35.73
C THR A 15 -4.87 -23.29 35.47
N PHE A 16 -3.95 -23.09 34.52
CA PHE A 16 -3.81 -21.80 33.86
C PHE A 16 -5.00 -21.66 32.92
N ALA A 17 -5.99 -20.87 33.31
CA ALA A 17 -6.95 -20.34 32.37
C ALA A 17 -6.20 -19.28 31.56
N PHE A 18 -5.66 -19.68 30.42
CA PHE A 18 -5.42 -18.74 29.34
C PHE A 18 -6.81 -18.46 28.76
N ASP A 19 -7.45 -17.40 29.24
CA ASP A 19 -8.46 -16.69 28.46
C ASP A 19 -7.71 -15.94 27.34
N ASP A 20 -7.08 -16.69 26.44
CA ASP A 20 -6.80 -16.19 25.11
C ASP A 20 -8.11 -16.39 24.34
N VAL A 21 -9.03 -15.45 24.55
CA VAL A 21 -10.03 -15.19 23.51
C VAL A 21 -9.18 -14.67 22.35
N GLU A 22 -8.83 -15.56 21.41
CA GLU A 22 -8.48 -15.11 20.07
C GLU A 22 -9.69 -14.31 19.59
N GLU A 23 -9.66 -12.99 19.83
CA GLU A 23 -10.50 -12.06 19.09
C GLU A 23 -10.04 -12.23 17.64
N THR A 24 -10.73 -13.11 16.93
CA THR A 24 -10.62 -13.19 15.47
C THR A 24 -10.71 -11.75 14.97
N PRO A 25 -9.66 -11.23 14.29
CA PRO A 25 -9.64 -9.85 13.83
C PRO A 25 -10.94 -9.55 13.11
N ARG A 26 -11.59 -8.43 13.46
CA ARG A 26 -12.82 -8.00 12.80
C ARG A 26 -12.54 -7.93 11.30
N SER A 27 -13.24 -8.74 10.51
CA SER A 27 -13.15 -8.64 9.06
C SER A 27 -13.98 -7.44 8.59
N PHE A 28 -13.39 -6.63 7.71
CA PHE A 28 -14.05 -5.49 7.11
C PHE A 28 -14.50 -5.82 5.69
N SER A 29 -15.69 -5.34 5.32
CA SER A 29 -16.14 -5.39 3.94
C SER A 29 -15.33 -4.42 3.07
N ARG A 30 -15.27 -4.67 1.77
CA ARG A 30 -14.65 -3.76 0.79
C ARG A 30 -15.18 -2.32 0.93
N SER A 31 -16.48 -2.15 1.14
CA SER A 31 -17.09 -0.82 1.30
C SER A 31 -16.63 -0.11 2.57
N GLU A 32 -16.43 -0.83 3.67
CA GLU A 32 -15.89 -0.25 4.91
C GLU A 32 -14.44 0.17 4.71
N LEU A 33 -13.62 -0.66 4.06
CA LEU A 33 -12.23 -0.37 3.73
C LEU A 33 -12.10 0.84 2.79
N GLU A 34 -12.92 0.90 1.74
CA GLU A 34 -12.98 2.07 0.84
C GLU A 34 -13.39 3.34 1.60
N ASP A 35 -14.30 3.25 2.57
CA ASP A 35 -14.73 4.41 3.36
C ASP A 35 -13.64 4.87 4.36
N MET A 36 -12.90 3.94 4.95
CA MET A 36 -11.73 4.24 5.79
C MET A 36 -10.65 4.98 5.00
N VAL A 37 -10.24 4.45 3.85
CA VAL A 37 -9.24 5.08 2.96
C VAL A 37 -9.76 6.42 2.42
N ARG A 38 -11.04 6.52 2.08
CA ARG A 38 -11.63 7.76 1.55
C ARG A 38 -11.69 8.88 2.58
N ARG A 39 -11.91 8.54 3.85
CA ARG A 39 -11.91 9.50 4.97
C ARG A 39 -10.51 9.71 5.55
N TRP A 40 -9.55 8.90 5.11
CA TRP A 40 -8.20 8.82 5.66
C TRP A 40 -8.20 8.63 7.19
N ASP A 41 -9.05 7.71 7.66
CA ASP A 41 -9.20 7.36 9.08
C ASP A 41 -9.01 5.84 9.27
N PHE A 42 -7.92 5.49 9.94
CA PHE A 42 -7.45 4.12 10.15
C PHE A 42 -7.52 3.68 11.61
N SER A 43 -8.30 4.40 12.44
CA SER A 43 -8.44 4.08 13.86
C SER A 43 -9.05 2.69 14.13
N GLU A 44 -9.89 2.20 13.21
CA GLU A 44 -10.45 0.85 13.28
C GLU A 44 -9.59 -0.22 12.58
N ASN A 45 -8.78 0.17 11.60
CA ASN A 45 -7.91 -0.72 10.84
C ASN A 45 -6.71 0.04 10.25
N GLU A 46 -5.54 -0.15 10.86
CA GLU A 46 -4.28 0.46 10.39
C GLU A 46 -3.84 -0.09 9.02
N TRP A 47 -4.30 -1.28 8.65
CA TRP A 47 -3.98 -1.97 7.40
C TRP A 47 -5.02 -1.73 6.30
N ALA A 48 -5.95 -0.77 6.47
CA ALA A 48 -7.08 -0.59 5.58
C ALA A 48 -6.71 -0.39 4.09
N CYS A 49 -5.57 0.26 3.81
CA CYS A 49 -5.07 0.39 2.43
C CYS A 49 -4.71 -0.98 1.83
N GLN A 50 -3.99 -1.82 2.58
CA GLN A 50 -3.58 -3.15 2.12
C GLN A 50 -4.79 -4.08 2.02
N ASP A 51 -5.64 -4.11 3.04
CA ASP A 51 -6.86 -4.91 3.06
C ASP A 51 -7.80 -4.52 1.92
N LEU A 52 -7.86 -3.22 1.57
CA LEU A 52 -8.60 -2.76 0.40
C LEU A 52 -8.05 -3.38 -0.88
N LEU A 53 -6.72 -3.41 -1.06
CA LEU A 53 -6.11 -4.02 -2.24
C LEU A 53 -6.38 -5.53 -2.30
N ILE A 54 -6.17 -6.25 -1.19
CA ILE A 54 -6.43 -7.69 -1.09
C ILE A 54 -7.91 -7.98 -1.41
N SER A 55 -8.82 -7.20 -0.84
CA SER A 55 -10.26 -7.37 -1.05
C SER A 55 -10.71 -6.99 -2.47
N ALA A 56 -10.07 -6.00 -3.10
CA ALA A 56 -10.45 -5.53 -4.43
C ALA A 56 -9.85 -6.36 -5.57
N PHE A 57 -8.73 -7.06 -5.31
CA PHE A 57 -7.99 -7.83 -6.30
C PHE A 57 -7.64 -9.25 -5.81
N PRO A 58 -8.63 -10.06 -5.43
CA PRO A 58 -8.39 -11.38 -4.85
C PRO A 58 -7.64 -12.32 -5.81
N GLU A 59 -7.81 -12.17 -7.12
CA GLU A 59 -7.09 -12.98 -8.11
C GLU A 59 -5.60 -12.65 -8.14
N ALA A 60 -5.22 -11.38 -7.96
CA ALA A 60 -3.83 -10.95 -7.98
C ALA A 60 -3.05 -11.53 -6.80
N VAL A 61 -3.69 -11.61 -5.63
CA VAL A 61 -3.11 -12.08 -4.38
C VAL A 61 -3.31 -13.58 -4.13
N SER A 62 -4.00 -14.29 -5.04
CA SER A 62 -4.35 -15.71 -4.88
C SER A 62 -3.17 -16.68 -4.81
N HIS A 63 -1.96 -16.21 -5.13
CA HIS A 63 -0.72 -16.98 -5.02
C HIS A 63 -0.25 -17.15 -3.57
N TRP A 64 -0.68 -16.28 -2.67
CA TRP A 64 -0.30 -16.31 -1.26
C TRP A 64 -1.46 -16.78 -0.39
N THR A 65 -1.11 -17.45 0.70
CA THR A 65 -2.03 -17.79 1.77
C THR A 65 -2.39 -16.56 2.59
N ALA A 66 -3.49 -16.64 3.37
CA ALA A 66 -3.88 -15.53 4.26
C ALA A 66 -2.80 -15.19 5.30
N GLU A 67 -2.05 -16.20 5.77
CA GLU A 67 -0.93 -16.03 6.70
C GLU A 67 0.21 -15.25 6.03
N GLU A 68 0.65 -15.68 4.85
CA GLU A 68 1.68 -14.96 4.07
C GLU A 68 1.26 -13.51 3.74
N LEU A 69 -0.02 -13.27 3.40
CA LEU A 69 -0.51 -11.92 3.13
C LEU A 69 -0.51 -11.03 4.39
N SER A 70 -0.79 -11.60 5.56
CA SER A 70 -0.78 -10.86 6.83
C SER A 70 0.62 -10.48 7.32
N GLU A 71 1.66 -11.16 6.81
CA GLU A 71 3.06 -10.83 7.13
C GLU A 71 3.67 -9.80 6.18
N MET A 72 3.13 -9.67 4.97
CA MET A 72 3.58 -8.66 4.01
C MET A 72 3.02 -7.31 4.38
N ASP A 73 3.78 -6.24 4.16
CA ASP A 73 3.22 -4.89 4.16
C ASP A 73 2.73 -4.49 2.75
N ILE A 74 2.14 -3.30 2.65
CA ILE A 74 1.64 -2.78 1.37
C ILE A 74 2.76 -2.57 0.34
N VAL A 75 3.96 -2.19 0.78
CA VAL A 75 5.10 -1.91 -0.10
C VAL A 75 5.59 -3.22 -0.71
N GLU A 76 5.80 -4.25 0.11
CA GLU A 76 6.21 -5.58 -0.34
C GLU A 76 5.16 -6.23 -1.24
N LEU A 77 3.86 -6.10 -0.88
CA LEU A 77 2.77 -6.60 -1.70
C LEU A 77 2.78 -5.99 -3.10
N LEU A 78 2.89 -4.65 -3.17
CA LEU A 78 2.88 -3.93 -4.43
C LEU A 78 4.13 -4.20 -5.26
N ASP A 79 5.30 -4.32 -4.64
CA ASP A 79 6.55 -4.64 -5.35
C ASP A 79 6.50 -6.04 -5.97
N LYS A 80 6.06 -7.05 -5.21
CA LYS A 80 5.87 -8.42 -5.71
C LYS A 80 4.87 -8.50 -6.86
N ILE A 81 3.73 -7.80 -6.75
CA ILE A 81 2.76 -7.72 -7.85
C ILE A 81 3.33 -6.93 -9.03
N GLY A 82 4.11 -5.88 -8.78
CA GLY A 82 4.81 -5.09 -9.80
C GLY A 82 5.72 -5.93 -10.67
N ASP A 83 6.50 -6.82 -10.07
CA ASP A 83 7.40 -7.74 -10.78
C ASP A 83 6.64 -8.79 -11.59
N GLN A 84 5.54 -9.33 -11.06
CA GLN A 84 4.78 -10.40 -11.71
C GLN A 84 3.83 -9.87 -12.79
N ASN A 85 3.14 -8.78 -12.49
CA ASN A 85 2.11 -8.18 -13.32
C ASN A 85 2.05 -6.65 -13.12
N PRO A 86 2.92 -5.90 -13.81
CA PRO A 86 2.99 -4.45 -13.70
C PRO A 86 1.66 -3.73 -13.95
N ASP A 87 0.86 -4.21 -14.91
CA ASP A 87 -0.43 -3.60 -15.25
C ASP A 87 -1.44 -3.74 -14.10
N MET A 88 -1.39 -4.87 -13.37
CA MET A 88 -2.22 -5.07 -12.17
C MET A 88 -1.77 -4.19 -11.01
N ALA A 89 -0.46 -4.07 -10.77
CA ALA A 89 0.08 -3.19 -9.74
C ALA A 89 -0.34 -1.73 -9.98
N ILE A 90 -0.36 -1.30 -11.24
CA ILE A 90 -0.87 0.03 -11.62
C ILE A 90 -2.37 0.17 -11.32
N GLN A 91 -3.20 -0.87 -11.55
CA GLN A 91 -4.61 -0.81 -11.15
C GLN A 91 -4.78 -0.69 -9.62
N MET A 92 -3.94 -1.37 -8.85
CA MET A 92 -3.92 -1.25 -7.38
C MET A 92 -3.54 0.17 -6.93
N MET A 93 -2.47 0.73 -7.50
CA MET A 93 -2.07 2.12 -7.29
C MET A 93 -3.23 3.09 -7.59
N LYS A 94 -3.87 2.93 -8.76
CA LYS A 94 -5.01 3.76 -9.16
C LYS A 94 -6.16 3.69 -8.16
N LEU A 95 -6.48 2.50 -7.66
CA LEU A 95 -7.54 2.34 -6.66
C LEU A 95 -7.25 3.16 -5.40
N LEU A 96 -6.02 3.11 -4.88
CA LEU A 96 -5.63 3.88 -3.70
C LEU A 96 -5.69 5.39 -3.96
N LEU A 97 -5.09 5.84 -5.06
CA LEU A 97 -5.07 7.27 -5.43
C LEU A 97 -6.49 7.82 -5.67
N ASP A 98 -7.35 7.04 -6.32
CA ASP A 98 -8.75 7.43 -6.55
C ASP A 98 -9.56 7.47 -5.27
N THR A 99 -9.31 6.54 -4.35
CA THR A 99 -10.04 6.46 -3.08
C THR A 99 -9.62 7.58 -2.14
N ALA A 100 -8.32 7.88 -2.07
CA ALA A 100 -7.73 8.91 -1.23
C ALA A 100 -7.64 10.29 -1.92
N GLU A 101 -8.23 10.48 -3.12
CA GLU A 101 -8.00 11.65 -3.99
C GLU A 101 -8.18 13.00 -3.27
N ARG A 102 -9.16 13.10 -2.38
CA ARG A 102 -9.46 14.33 -1.62
C ARG A 102 -8.33 14.75 -0.68
N HIS A 103 -7.56 13.78 -0.20
CA HIS A 103 -6.48 13.97 0.76
C HIS A 103 -5.10 14.11 0.07
N LEU A 104 -4.99 13.93 -1.25
CA LEU A 104 -3.72 14.08 -1.96
C LEU A 104 -3.16 15.51 -1.93
N GLN A 105 -3.93 16.51 -1.48
CA GLN A 105 -3.45 17.88 -1.24
C GLN A 105 -2.98 18.12 0.20
N GLU A 106 -3.15 17.14 1.08
CA GLU A 106 -2.59 17.15 2.43
C GLU A 106 -1.20 16.52 2.37
N ARG A 107 -0.19 17.27 2.83
CA ARG A 107 1.21 16.86 2.66
C ARG A 107 1.48 15.50 3.30
N ASP A 108 1.05 15.28 4.53
CA ASP A 108 1.33 14.05 5.27
C ASP A 108 0.69 12.83 4.59
N VAL A 109 -0.52 12.99 4.05
CA VAL A 109 -1.22 11.93 3.32
C VAL A 109 -0.55 11.64 1.98
N ALA A 110 -0.21 12.69 1.22
CA ALA A 110 0.47 12.54 -0.06
C ALA A 110 1.87 11.93 0.12
N GLU A 111 2.58 12.30 1.18
CA GLU A 111 3.89 11.74 1.55
C GLU A 111 3.77 10.29 1.99
N GLN A 112 2.75 9.92 2.76
CA GLN A 112 2.48 8.52 3.09
C GLN A 112 2.22 7.69 1.84
N LEU A 113 1.31 8.12 0.96
CA LEU A 113 0.97 7.34 -0.23
C LEU A 113 2.11 7.28 -1.24
N LEU A 114 2.67 8.43 -1.62
CA LEU A 114 3.64 8.49 -2.73
C LEU A 114 5.08 8.34 -2.27
N GLY A 115 5.39 8.83 -1.08
CA GLY A 115 6.73 8.78 -0.49
C GLY A 115 7.03 7.48 0.26
N ASN A 116 6.00 6.75 0.70
CA ASN A 116 6.16 5.46 1.39
C ASN A 116 5.46 4.33 0.61
N ASP A 117 4.12 4.26 0.62
CA ASP A 117 3.37 3.07 0.19
C ASP A 117 3.58 2.71 -1.30
N LEU A 118 3.64 3.72 -2.16
CA LEU A 118 3.80 3.57 -3.62
C LEU A 118 5.23 3.85 -4.09
N TYR A 119 6.15 4.15 -3.16
CA TYR A 119 7.49 4.63 -3.50
C TYR A 119 8.24 3.64 -4.38
N ASP A 120 8.44 2.40 -3.90
CA ASP A 120 9.19 1.39 -4.64
C ASP A 120 8.47 0.96 -5.92
N LEU A 121 7.13 0.94 -5.90
CA LEU A 121 6.33 0.64 -7.08
C LEU A 121 6.55 1.65 -8.21
N CYS A 122 6.66 2.95 -7.90
CA CYS A 122 6.98 4.00 -8.86
C CYS A 122 8.41 3.93 -9.39
N ARG A 123 9.32 3.23 -8.71
CA ARG A 123 10.74 3.05 -9.08
C ARG A 123 11.01 1.72 -9.77
N ASN A 124 10.09 0.78 -9.68
CA ASN A 124 10.21 -0.51 -10.33
C ASN A 124 10.24 -0.35 -11.86
N CYS A 125 11.36 -0.72 -12.49
CA CYS A 125 11.59 -0.54 -13.94
C CYS A 125 10.50 -1.20 -14.81
N ALA A 126 9.97 -2.36 -14.41
CA ALA A 126 8.91 -3.04 -15.16
C ALA A 126 7.59 -2.25 -15.09
N VAL A 127 7.32 -1.66 -13.93
CA VAL A 127 6.14 -0.83 -13.68
C VAL A 127 6.24 0.52 -14.36
N GLN A 128 7.39 1.20 -14.28
CA GLN A 128 7.58 2.53 -14.89
C GLN A 128 7.23 2.55 -16.37
N GLN A 129 7.73 1.57 -17.15
CA GLN A 129 7.44 1.51 -18.59
C GLN A 129 5.93 1.41 -18.88
N LYS A 130 5.21 0.60 -18.10
CA LYS A 130 3.75 0.48 -18.22
C LYS A 130 3.06 1.74 -17.72
N LEU A 131 3.45 2.27 -16.58
CA LEU A 131 2.87 3.44 -15.95
C LEU A 131 2.91 4.64 -16.89
N LEU A 132 4.04 4.88 -17.57
CA LEU A 132 4.13 5.96 -18.57
C LEU A 132 3.07 5.83 -19.69
N MET A 133 2.75 4.61 -20.15
CA MET A 133 1.67 4.41 -21.13
C MET A 133 0.30 4.75 -20.55
N HIS A 134 0.04 4.42 -19.28
CA HIS A 134 -1.18 4.82 -18.58
C HIS A 134 -1.24 6.35 -18.42
N LEU A 135 -0.14 7.02 -18.06
CA LEU A 135 -0.09 8.49 -17.90
C LEU A 135 -0.32 9.28 -19.20
N LYS A 136 -0.07 8.66 -20.36
CA LYS A 136 -0.45 9.25 -21.65
C LYS A 136 -1.96 9.32 -21.83
N GLN A 137 -2.68 8.31 -21.37
CA GLN A 137 -4.11 8.12 -21.62
C GLN A 137 -4.99 8.60 -20.47
N ASP A 138 -4.45 8.60 -19.24
CA ASP A 138 -5.15 8.91 -18.01
C ASP A 138 -4.64 10.21 -17.39
N ASP A 139 -5.31 11.30 -17.75
CA ASP A 139 -5.01 12.63 -17.21
C ASP A 139 -5.27 12.74 -15.70
N ARG A 140 -6.18 11.93 -15.16
CA ARG A 140 -6.49 11.95 -13.73
C ARG A 140 -5.34 11.34 -12.94
N LEU A 141 -4.85 10.17 -13.35
CA LEU A 141 -3.68 9.53 -12.74
C LEU A 141 -2.45 10.44 -12.80
N ALA A 142 -2.20 11.07 -13.96
CA ALA A 142 -1.10 12.03 -14.10
C ALA A 142 -1.24 13.20 -13.12
N ARG A 143 -2.43 13.75 -12.93
CA ARG A 143 -2.68 14.82 -11.95
C ARG A 143 -2.51 14.32 -10.52
N GLN A 144 -2.99 13.14 -10.17
CA GLN A 144 -2.84 12.59 -8.82
C GLN A 144 -1.36 12.42 -8.44
N LEU A 145 -0.52 11.93 -9.37
CA LEU A 145 0.91 11.74 -9.12
C LEU A 145 1.71 13.05 -9.12
N PHE A 146 1.44 13.96 -10.07
CA PHE A 146 2.28 15.16 -10.29
C PHE A 146 1.71 16.45 -9.69
N ARG A 147 0.45 16.46 -9.24
CA ARG A 147 -0.19 17.61 -8.58
C ARG A 147 -0.59 17.37 -7.13
N SER A 148 -0.16 16.27 -6.51
CA SER A 148 -0.31 16.08 -5.07
C SER A 148 0.57 17.04 -4.26
N ALA A 149 0.33 17.13 -2.96
CA ALA A 149 1.13 17.96 -2.05
C ALA A 149 2.53 17.40 -1.75
N TYR A 150 2.81 16.18 -2.19
CA TYR A 150 4.13 15.56 -2.13
C TYR A 150 4.74 15.45 -3.53
N VAL A 151 5.90 16.07 -3.70
CA VAL A 151 6.72 15.96 -4.90
C VAL A 151 8.12 15.54 -4.47
N GLY A 152 8.62 14.43 -5.00
CA GLY A 152 9.93 13.87 -4.65
C GLY A 152 10.42 12.87 -5.69
N SER A 153 11.26 11.93 -5.25
CA SER A 153 11.93 10.96 -6.14
C SER A 153 11.01 10.14 -7.05
N PRO A 154 9.79 9.71 -6.63
CA PRO A 154 8.90 9.00 -7.54
C PRO A 154 8.58 9.77 -8.83
N GLN A 155 8.34 11.08 -8.72
CA GLN A 155 8.07 11.92 -9.88
C GLN A 155 9.33 12.20 -10.71
N GLU A 156 10.46 12.38 -10.05
CA GLU A 156 11.76 12.55 -10.72
C GLU A 156 12.13 11.32 -11.54
N ASP A 157 12.08 10.13 -10.93
CA ASP A 157 12.41 8.86 -11.57
C ASP A 157 11.51 8.62 -12.79
N LEU A 158 10.21 8.94 -12.72
CA LEU A 158 9.30 8.84 -13.87
C LEU A 158 9.65 9.80 -15.01
N LEU A 159 10.11 11.01 -14.69
CA LEU A 159 10.56 11.98 -15.69
C LEU A 159 11.87 11.55 -16.34
N GLU A 160 12.78 10.96 -15.57
CA GLU A 160 13.98 10.34 -16.11
C GLU A 160 13.63 9.15 -17.01
N THR A 161 12.70 8.27 -16.61
CA THR A 161 12.23 7.17 -17.46
C THR A 161 11.70 7.70 -18.80
N CYS A 162 11.01 8.84 -18.83
CA CYS A 162 10.59 9.45 -20.09
C CYS A 162 11.79 9.80 -20.99
N ASP A 163 12.90 10.29 -20.44
CA ASP A 163 14.12 10.53 -21.24
C ASP A 163 14.70 9.23 -21.79
N TRP A 164 14.80 8.21 -20.93
CA TRP A 164 15.34 6.90 -21.31
C TRP A 164 14.53 6.21 -22.41
N LEU A 165 13.20 6.35 -22.38
CA LEU A 165 12.31 5.77 -23.39
C LEU A 165 12.08 6.68 -24.61
N GLY A 166 12.64 7.90 -24.61
CA GLY A 166 12.46 8.85 -25.72
C GLY A 166 11.03 9.38 -25.83
N GLU A 167 10.43 9.76 -24.70
CA GLU A 167 9.04 10.22 -24.57
C GLU A 167 8.95 11.72 -24.22
N PRO A 168 9.44 12.63 -25.10
CA PRO A 168 9.58 14.05 -24.78
C PRO A 168 8.22 14.76 -24.58
N GLU A 169 7.20 14.36 -25.32
CA GLU A 169 5.86 14.95 -25.24
C GLU A 169 5.17 14.60 -23.92
N LEU A 170 5.33 13.36 -23.46
CA LEU A 170 4.85 12.95 -22.15
C LEU A 170 5.62 13.68 -21.05
N LYS A 171 6.96 13.76 -21.16
CA LYS A 171 7.77 14.49 -20.19
C LYS A 171 7.33 15.94 -20.08
N GLU A 172 7.10 16.62 -21.21
CA GLU A 172 6.63 18.01 -21.22
C GLU A 172 5.26 18.15 -20.54
N LYS A 173 4.32 17.24 -20.81
CA LYS A 173 3.02 17.18 -20.14
C LYS A 173 3.17 17.05 -18.61
N LEU A 174 3.98 16.09 -18.14
CA LEU A 174 4.18 15.83 -16.70
C LEU A 174 4.91 16.99 -16.01
N LEU A 175 5.91 17.60 -16.66
CA LEU A 175 6.55 18.82 -16.17
C LEU A 175 5.60 20.01 -16.12
N GLY A 176 4.67 20.11 -17.08
CA GLY A 176 3.60 21.12 -17.04
C GLY A 176 2.75 21.00 -15.78
N LEU A 177 2.34 19.77 -15.44
CA LEU A 177 1.60 19.50 -14.21
C LEU A 177 2.38 19.89 -12.94
N LEU A 178 3.68 19.60 -12.88
CA LEU A 178 4.53 20.00 -11.75
C LEU A 178 4.68 21.52 -11.63
N LYS A 179 4.85 22.23 -12.75
CA LYS A 179 4.96 23.69 -12.74
C LYS A 179 3.68 24.37 -12.26
N GLU A 180 2.54 23.74 -12.46
CA GLU A 180 1.25 24.19 -11.93
C GLU A 180 1.02 23.78 -10.46
N ASN A 181 1.88 22.92 -9.90
CA ASN A 181 1.76 22.44 -8.53
C ASN A 181 2.40 23.45 -7.55
N PRO A 182 1.63 24.06 -6.62
CA PRO A 182 2.16 25.02 -5.66
C PRO A 182 3.16 24.42 -4.66
N HIS A 183 3.20 23.10 -4.53
CA HIS A 183 4.12 22.38 -3.64
C HIS A 183 5.47 22.08 -4.30
N PHE A 184 5.58 22.22 -5.62
CA PHE A 184 6.82 21.94 -6.34
C PHE A 184 7.81 23.11 -6.21
N LYS A 185 9.03 22.79 -5.75
CA LYS A 185 10.13 23.77 -5.58
C LYS A 185 11.38 23.43 -6.39
N GLY A 186 11.28 22.44 -7.28
CA GLY A 186 12.43 21.76 -7.87
C GLY A 186 12.65 20.39 -7.23
N PHE A 187 13.43 19.55 -7.91
CA PHE A 187 14.06 18.38 -7.31
C PHE A 187 15.43 18.80 -6.77
N ASP A 188 15.87 18.19 -5.68
CA ASP A 188 17.09 18.55 -4.95
C ASP A 188 18.37 18.01 -5.62
#